data_AF-W6NHA9-F1
#
_entry.id   AF-W6NHA9-F1
#
_cell.length_a   1.000
_cell.length_b   1.000
_cell.length_c   1.000
_cell.angle_alpha   90.00
_cell.angle_beta   90.00
_cell.angle_gamma   90.00
#
_symmetry.space_group_name_H-M   'P 1'
#
loop_
_entity.id
_entity.type
_entity.pdbx_description
1 polymer ?
#
loop_
_entity_poly.entity_id
_entity_poly.type
_entity_poly.pdbx_seq_one_letter_code
_entity_poly.pdbx_strand_id
1 'polypeptide(L)'
;LPFPFETKIHILVRHLEVSVPGQPVHNCKHYHWQDWPDRGVPDADLAPIVLLSKLKDSPAPIIVHCSAGIGRTGSIVLIQHAMELLHIPAPLLEISTYLIELRKQRNNSIQVRQPEY
;
A
#
# COMPACT_ATOMS: atom_id res chain seq x y z
N LEU A 1 -0.15 15.90 -6.69
CA LEU A 1 -1.11 15.37 -7.68
C LEU A 1 -2.49 15.51 -7.06
N PRO A 2 -3.43 16.25 -7.67
CA PRO A 2 -4.79 16.30 -7.14
C PRO A 2 -5.45 14.92 -7.29
N PHE A 3 -6.12 14.46 -6.24
CA PHE A 3 -7.06 13.35 -6.35
C PHE A 3 -8.30 13.83 -7.12
N PRO A 4 -8.98 12.96 -7.88
CA PRO A 4 -10.20 13.34 -8.60
C PRO A 4 -11.43 13.54 -7.68
N PHE A 5 -11.22 13.51 -6.36
CA PHE A 5 -12.22 13.68 -5.32
C PHE A 5 -11.59 14.40 -4.13
N GLU A 6 -12.44 14.92 -3.25
CA GLU A 6 -12.03 15.42 -1.95
C GLU A 6 -11.57 14.24 -1.07
N THR A 7 -10.32 14.32 -0.60
CA THR A 7 -9.74 13.32 0.29
C THR A 7 -9.23 14.02 1.53
N LYS A 8 -9.36 13.34 2.68
CA LYS A 8 -8.76 13.80 3.93
C LYS A 8 -7.32 13.34 4.08
N ILE A 9 -6.86 12.44 3.21
CA ILE A 9 -5.54 11.83 3.28
C ILE A 9 -4.48 12.75 2.68
N HIS A 10 -3.40 12.95 3.43
CA HIS A 10 -2.26 13.75 3.00
C HIS A 10 -1.14 12.86 2.41
N ILE A 11 -1.10 12.76 1.08
CA ILE A 11 0.00 12.12 0.34
C ILE A 11 0.98 13.15 -0.20
N LEU A 12 2.23 13.11 0.28
CA LEU A 12 3.34 13.84 -0.30
C LEU A 12 4.05 13.00 -1.36
N VAL A 13 4.19 13.55 -2.57
CA VAL A 13 4.90 12.90 -3.68
C VAL A 13 6.24 13.58 -3.89
N ARG A 14 7.32 12.79 -3.87
CA ARG A 14 8.67 13.25 -4.19
C ARG A 14 9.21 12.51 -5.41
N HIS A 15 9.98 13.21 -6.22
CA HIS A 15 10.78 12.61 -7.28
C HIS A 15 12.22 12.56 -6.78
N LEU A 16 12.78 11.37 -6.73
CA LEU A 16 14.12 11.10 -6.24
C LEU A 16 14.97 10.60 -7.39
N GLU A 17 16.18 11.12 -7.48
CA GLU A 17 17.20 10.64 -8.39
C GLU A 17 18.27 9.91 -7.56
N VAL A 18 18.48 8.63 -7.83
CA VAL A 18 19.44 7.78 -7.13
C VAL A 18 20.60 7.49 -8.07
N SER A 19 21.81 7.89 -7.67
CA SER A 19 23.03 7.67 -8.43
C SER A 19 23.99 6.78 -7.64
N VAL A 20 24.48 5.74 -8.31
CA VAL A 20 25.49 4.81 -7.79
C VAL A 20 26.63 4.77 -8.81
N PRO A 21 27.92 4.88 -8.40
CA PRO A 21 29.03 4.86 -9.32
C PRO A 21 29.02 3.64 -10.26
N GLY A 22 29.17 3.89 -11.57
CA GLY A 22 29.17 2.85 -12.59
C GLY A 22 27.78 2.27 -12.94
N GLN A 23 26.70 2.80 -12.37
CA GLN A 23 25.33 2.41 -12.69
C GLN A 23 24.57 3.55 -13.37
N PRO A 24 23.59 3.24 -14.24
CA PRO A 24 22.66 4.24 -14.73
C PRO A 24 21.92 4.90 -13.57
N VAL A 25 21.62 6.20 -13.72
CA VAL A 25 20.79 6.94 -12.78
C VAL A 25 19.40 6.30 -12.69
N HIS A 26 18.93 6.07 -11.47
CA HIS A 26 17.62 5.51 -11.21
C HIS A 26 16.65 6.58 -10.70
N ASN A 27 15.56 6.80 -11.43
CA ASN A 27 14.51 7.73 -11.06
C ASN A 27 13.41 7.00 -10.26
N CYS A 28 13.10 7.49 -9.08
CA CYS A 28 12.10 6.93 -8.18
C CYS A 28 11.02 7.96 -7.83
N LYS A 29 9.75 7.54 -7.85
CA LYS A 29 8.64 8.30 -7.27
C LYS A 29 8.36 7.77 -5.88
N HIS A 30 8.54 8.61 -4.87
CA HIS A 30 8.27 8.28 -3.48
C HIS A 30 6.95 8.89 -3.02
N TYR A 31 5.98 8.03 -2.70
CA TYR A 31 4.68 8.42 -2.18
C TYR A 31 4.66 8.22 -0.67
N HIS A 32 4.43 9.32 0.06
CA HIS A 32 4.48 9.32 1.51
C HIS A 32 3.12 9.73 2.09
N TRP A 33 2.41 8.76 2.66
CA TRP A 33 1.19 9.00 3.43
C TRP A 33 1.56 9.55 4.81
N GLN A 34 1.33 10.84 5.04
CA GLN A 34 1.86 11.56 6.20
C GLN A 34 1.01 11.47 7.46
N ASP A 35 -0.29 11.25 7.30
CA ASP A 35 -1.31 11.35 8.36
C ASP A 35 -1.93 9.99 8.72
N TRP A 36 -1.35 8.86 8.31
CA TRP A 36 -1.76 7.55 8.82
C TRP A 36 -1.29 7.41 10.28
N PRO A 37 -2.22 7.36 11.27
CA PRO A 37 -1.86 7.33 12.67
C PRO A 37 -1.02 6.08 13.02
N ASP A 38 -0.05 6.25 13.93
CA ASP A 38 0.79 5.14 14.39
C ASP A 38 -0.01 4.10 15.19
N ARG A 39 -1.08 4.53 15.87
CA ARG A 39 -2.05 3.66 16.56
C ARG A 39 -3.43 3.88 15.94
N GLY A 40 -3.99 2.82 15.37
CA GLY A 40 -5.31 2.84 14.74
C GLY A 40 -5.25 2.73 13.22
N VAL A 41 -6.35 3.10 12.58
CA VAL A 41 -6.52 3.09 11.13
C VAL A 41 -6.98 4.48 10.68
N PRO A 42 -6.67 4.88 9.44
CA PRO A 42 -7.22 6.11 8.88
C PRO A 42 -8.74 5.99 8.71
N ASP A 43 -9.41 7.13 8.57
CA ASP A 43 -10.79 7.15 8.10
C ASP A 43 -10.92 6.45 6.74
N ALA A 44 -12.11 5.89 6.48
CA ALA A 44 -12.41 5.30 5.18
C ALA A 44 -12.32 6.37 4.07
N ASP A 45 -11.46 6.13 3.09
CA ASP A 45 -11.16 7.06 2.01
C ASP A 45 -10.71 6.27 0.77
N LEU A 46 -10.97 6.80 -0.43
CA LEU A 46 -10.63 6.17 -1.71
C LEU A 46 -9.21 6.46 -2.17
N ALA A 47 -8.49 7.39 -1.54
CA ALA A 47 -7.13 7.76 -1.92
C ALA A 47 -6.15 6.57 -1.97
N PRO A 48 -6.19 5.55 -1.09
CA PRO A 48 -5.31 4.38 -1.19
C PRO A 48 -5.58 3.58 -2.46
N ILE A 49 -6.85 3.40 -2.84
CA ILE A 49 -7.26 2.68 -4.05
C ILE A 49 -6.77 3.44 -5.30
N VAL A 50 -6.93 4.76 -5.32
CA VAL A 50 -6.48 5.60 -6.45
C VAL A 50 -4.97 5.74 -6.51
N LEU A 51 -4.28 5.71 -5.37
CA LEU A 51 -2.83 5.64 -5.35
C LEU A 51 -2.35 4.31 -5.96
N LEU A 52 -2.91 3.19 -5.51
CA LEU A 52 -2.54 1.86 -5.98
C LEU A 52 -2.87 1.65 -7.47
N SER A 53 -4.01 2.17 -7.95
CA SER A 53 -4.36 2.08 -9.37
C SER A 53 -3.39 2.83 -10.30
N LYS A 54 -2.69 3.86 -9.80
CA LYS A 54 -1.61 4.55 -10.53
C LYS A 54 -0.30 3.78 -10.54
N LEU A 55 -0.12 2.83 -9.61
CA LEU A 55 1.10 2.04 -9.46
C LEU A 55 0.99 0.66 -10.12
N LYS A 56 -0.23 0.22 -10.47
CA LYS A 56 -0.51 -1.12 -11.01
C LYS A 56 0.33 -1.49 -12.24
N ASP A 57 0.64 -0.51 -13.09
CA ASP A 57 1.37 -0.73 -14.36
C ASP A 57 2.89 -0.58 -14.18
N SER A 58 3.39 -0.57 -12.94
CA SER A 58 4.82 -0.53 -12.67
C SER A 58 5.52 -1.78 -13.21
N PRO A 59 6.54 -1.65 -14.09
CA PRO A 59 7.26 -2.80 -14.64
C PRO A 59 8.23 -3.44 -13.64
N ALA A 60 8.37 -2.85 -12.44
CA ALA A 60 9.28 -3.29 -11.39
C ALA A 60 8.54 -3.43 -10.05
N PRO A 61 9.06 -4.24 -9.11
CA PRO A 61 8.49 -4.39 -7.78
C PRO A 61 8.33 -3.04 -7.08
N ILE A 62 7.18 -2.85 -6.42
CA ILE A 62 6.88 -1.65 -5.64
C ILE A 62 7.39 -1.87 -4.21
N ILE A 63 8.20 -0.93 -3.72
CA ILE A 63 8.65 -0.93 -2.33
C ILE A 63 7.57 -0.27 -1.47
N VAL A 64 7.02 -1.02 -0.52
CA VAL A 64 6.09 -0.51 0.49
C VAL A 64 6.73 -0.67 1.87
N HIS A 65 6.80 0.40 2.64
CA HIS A 65 7.36 0.35 3.99
C HIS A 65 6.56 1.22 4.96
N CYS A 66 6.72 0.94 6.26
CA CYS A 66 6.29 1.81 7.34
C CYS A 66 7.45 1.90 8.36
N SER A 67 7.18 1.76 9.66
CA SER A 67 8.23 1.62 10.68
C SER A 67 8.79 0.19 10.71
N ALA A 68 8.07 -0.77 11.32
CA ALA A 68 8.47 -2.19 11.32
C ALA A 68 8.17 -2.93 10.00
N GLY A 69 7.46 -2.28 9.07
CA GLY A 69 7.11 -2.84 7.77
C GLY A 69 6.07 -3.95 7.80
N ILE A 70 5.24 -4.08 8.84
CA ILE A 70 4.27 -5.19 8.96
C ILE A 70 2.82 -4.73 9.12
N GLY A 71 2.54 -3.68 9.89
CA GLY A 71 1.18 -3.16 10.09
C GLY A 71 0.62 -2.48 8.83
N ARG A 72 0.89 -1.18 8.69
CA ARG A 72 0.45 -0.34 7.54
C ARG A 72 0.90 -0.91 6.19
N THR A 73 2.13 -1.43 6.13
CA THR A 73 2.66 -2.12 4.95
C THR A 73 1.81 -3.32 4.55
N GLY A 74 1.48 -4.20 5.51
CA GLY A 74 0.62 -5.35 5.25
C GLY A 74 -0.77 -4.93 4.78
N SER A 75 -1.33 -3.86 5.34
CA SER A 75 -2.63 -3.33 4.92
C SER A 75 -2.63 -2.88 3.46
N ILE A 76 -1.63 -2.08 3.05
CA ILE A 76 -1.52 -1.64 1.64
C ILE A 76 -1.31 -2.82 0.69
N VAL A 77 -0.45 -3.78 1.05
CA VAL A 77 -0.19 -4.97 0.24
C VAL A 77 -1.44 -5.83 0.10
N LEU A 78 -2.19 -6.05 1.18
CA LEU A 78 -3.42 -6.84 1.13
C LEU A 78 -4.53 -6.15 0.33
N ILE A 79 -4.64 -4.83 0.41
CA ILE A 79 -5.58 -4.05 -0.42
C ILE A 79 -5.23 -4.21 -1.90
N GLN A 80 -3.96 -4.08 -2.27
CA GLN A 80 -3.51 -4.29 -3.65
C GLN A 80 -3.84 -5.71 -4.13
N HIS A 81 -3.53 -6.72 -3.31
CA HIS A 81 -3.81 -8.11 -3.65
C HIS A 81 -5.32 -8.36 -3.81
N ALA A 82 -6.16 -7.81 -2.93
CA ALA A 82 -7.61 -7.89 -3.05
C ALA A 82 -8.12 -7.22 -4.34
N MET A 83 -7.56 -6.06 -4.71
CA MET A 83 -7.90 -5.39 -5.96
C MET A 83 -7.54 -6.25 -7.18
N GLU A 84 -6.39 -6.94 -7.18
CA GLU A 84 -6.00 -7.86 -8.25
C GLU A 84 -6.95 -9.06 -8.35
N LEU A 85 -7.30 -9.67 -7.20
CA LEU A 85 -8.23 -10.80 -7.13
C LEU A 85 -9.61 -10.46 -7.69
N LEU A 86 -10.10 -9.23 -7.47
CA LEU A 86 -11.38 -8.76 -8.02
C LEU A 86 -11.41 -8.71 -9.55
N HIS A 87 -10.26 -8.66 -10.22
CA HIS A 87 -10.17 -8.69 -11.69
C HIS A 87 -10.04 -10.12 -12.24
N ILE A 88 -9.87 -11.12 -11.38
CA ILE A 88 -9.75 -12.52 -11.79
C ILE A 88 -11.15 -13.15 -11.74
N PRO A 89 -11.61 -13.82 -12.82
CA PRO A 89 -12.91 -14.49 -12.86
C PRO A 89 -12.88 -15.81 -12.08
N ALA A 90 -12.72 -15.73 -10.76
CA ALA A 90 -12.68 -16.85 -9.84
C ALA A 90 -13.45 -16.51 -8.55
N PRO A 91 -13.97 -17.52 -7.81
CA PRO A 91 -14.56 -17.29 -6.50
C PRO A 91 -13.56 -16.62 -5.54
N LEU A 92 -14.02 -15.58 -4.85
CA LEU A 92 -13.24 -14.94 -3.79
C LEU A 92 -13.33 -15.76 -2.50
N LEU A 93 -12.21 -15.85 -1.80
CA LEU A 93 -12.16 -16.38 -0.44
C LEU A 93 -12.40 -15.24 0.56
N GLU A 94 -12.58 -15.60 1.82
CA GLU A 94 -12.60 -14.64 2.91
C GLU A 94 -11.27 -13.89 3.01
N ILE A 95 -11.31 -12.60 3.33
CA ILE A 95 -10.11 -11.76 3.42
C ILE A 95 -9.10 -12.28 4.46
N SER A 96 -9.61 -12.98 5.48
CA SER A 96 -8.79 -13.64 6.51
C SER A 96 -7.90 -14.75 5.94
N THR A 97 -8.35 -15.46 4.90
CA THR A 97 -7.55 -16.48 4.22
C THR A 97 -6.37 -15.84 3.49
N TYR A 98 -6.61 -14.77 2.73
CA TYR A 98 -5.53 -14.04 2.05
C TYR A 98 -4.55 -13.40 3.04
N LEU A 99 -5.04 -12.93 4.18
CA LEU A 99 -4.17 -12.45 5.26
C LEU A 99 -3.27 -13.55 5.83
N ILE A 100 -3.77 -14.78 5.99
CA ILE A 100 -2.95 -15.91 6.43
C ILE A 100 -1.83 -16.19 5.41
N GLU A 101 -2.14 -16.21 4.11
CA GLU A 101 -1.13 -16.39 3.07
C GLU A 101 -0.10 -15.25 3.05
N LEU A 102 -0.53 -14.00 3.23
CA LEU A 102 0.38 -12.85 3.35
C LEU A 102 1.32 -13.02 4.56
N ARG A 103 0.81 -13.53 5.69
CA ARG A 103 1.61 -13.77 6.89
C ARG A 103 2.65 -14.88 6.73
N LYS A 104 2.46 -15.82 5.79
CA LYS A 104 3.51 -16.80 5.42
C LYS A 104 4.70 -16.16 4.72
N GLN A 105 4.47 -15.09 3.96
CA GLN A 105 5.53 -14.35 3.27
C GLN A 105 6.16 -13.27 4.15
N ARG A 106 5.37 -12.65 5.02
CA ARG A 106 5.84 -11.64 5.98
C ARG A 106 5.12 -11.75 7.31
N ASN A 107 5.80 -12.35 8.29
CA ASN A 107 5.24 -12.65 9.60
C ASN A 107 4.63 -11.42 10.28
N ASN A 108 3.53 -11.62 11.02
CA ASN A 108 2.81 -10.58 11.77
C ASN A 108 2.27 -9.40 10.92
N SER A 109 2.11 -9.59 9.59
CA SER A 109 1.46 -8.58 8.75
C SER A 109 0.04 -8.29 9.24
N ILE A 110 -0.31 -7.00 9.27
CA ILE A 110 -1.58 -6.44 9.81
C ILE A 110 -1.80 -6.83 11.28
N GLN A 111 -1.43 -5.93 12.20
CA GLN A 111 -1.34 -6.22 13.63
C GLN A 111 -2.55 -5.77 14.46
N VAL A 112 -3.31 -4.79 13.97
CA VAL A 112 -4.40 -4.16 14.73
C VAL A 112 -5.75 -4.51 14.11
N ARG A 113 -6.70 -4.89 14.96
CA ARG A 113 -8.13 -4.89 14.63
C ARG A 113 -8.68 -3.53 15.07
N GLN A 114 -9.44 -2.87 14.21
CA GLN A 114 -10.19 -1.70 14.64
C GLN A 114 -11.26 -2.17 15.65
N PRO A 115 -11.35 -1.59 16.87
CA PRO A 115 -12.40 -1.95 17.80
C PRO A 115 -13.77 -1.73 17.14
N GLU A 116 -14.65 -2.72 17.25
CA GLU A 116 -16.06 -2.53 16.94
C GLU A 116 -16.65 -1.65 18.05
N TYR A 117 -17.29 -0.54 17.66
CA TYR A 117 -18.10 0.29 18.56
C TYR A 117 -19.55 -0.21 18.54
#